data_AF-A0A925PFI9-F1
#
_entry.id   AF-A0A925PFI9-F1
#
_cell.length_a   1.000
_cell.length_b   1.000
_cell.length_c   1.000
_cell.angle_alpha   90.00
_cell.angle_beta   90.00
_cell.angle_gamma   90.00
#
_symmetry.space_group_name_H-M   'P 1'
#
loop_
_entity.id
_entity.type
_entity.pdbx_description
1 polymer ?
#
loop_
_entity_poly.entity_id
_entity_poly.type
_entity_poly.pdbx_seq_one_letter_code
_entity_poly.pdbx_strand_id
1 'polypeptide(L)'
;MPGQSLRAGADLAPLAAEARPIVLKLGGSVVRSPELTPWLDTIAAAPRPIVVVPGGGALADEVRACQSQLGFGDTSAHRMALLAMDQLAWAVAGLRQGFEVGATEADLWAALDRGSVGVWAPYALIAERTDI
;
A
#
# COMPACT_ATOMS: atom_id res chain seq x y z
N MET A 1 44.36 -8.73 -25.40
CA MET A 1 43.60 -7.59 -24.85
C MET A 1 42.85 -8.08 -23.61
N PRO A 2 43.24 -7.67 -22.39
CA PRO A 2 42.57 -8.06 -21.16
C PRO A 2 41.23 -7.34 -21.01
N GLY A 3 40.31 -7.98 -20.28
CA GLY A 3 38.94 -7.52 -20.07
C GLY A 3 38.84 -6.24 -19.24
N GLN A 4 37.79 -5.47 -19.51
CA GLN A 4 37.32 -4.40 -18.63
C GLN A 4 36.15 -4.94 -17.81
N SER A 5 36.47 -5.29 -16.57
CA SER A 5 35.52 -5.43 -15.48
C SER A 5 35.01 -4.04 -15.11
N LEU A 6 33.72 -3.77 -15.31
CA LEU A 6 33.08 -2.63 -14.65
C LEU A 6 32.78 -3.03 -13.21
N ARG A 7 33.75 -2.79 -12.33
CA ARG A 7 33.46 -2.58 -10.91
C ARG A 7 33.04 -1.14 -10.74
N ALA A 8 31.78 -0.93 -10.38
CA ALA A 8 31.36 0.26 -9.66
C ALA A 8 30.60 -0.24 -8.43
N GLY A 9 31.35 -0.50 -7.37
CA GLY A 9 30.79 -0.44 -6.03
C GLY A 9 30.36 1.00 -5.80
N ALA A 10 29.06 1.24 -5.84
CA ALA A 10 28.49 2.33 -5.07
C ALA A 10 28.45 1.82 -3.64
N ASP A 11 29.45 2.24 -2.87
CA ASP A 11 29.48 2.09 -1.42
C ASP A 11 28.28 2.86 -0.86
N LEU A 12 27.14 2.17 -0.74
CA LEU A 12 25.98 2.69 -0.04
C LEU A 12 26.34 2.64 1.44
N ALA A 13 26.84 3.77 1.93
CA ALA A 13 27.06 4.00 3.36
C ALA A 13 25.86 3.44 4.15
N PRO A 14 26.11 2.75 5.28
CA PRO A 14 25.03 2.17 6.06
C PRO A 14 24.13 3.29 6.58
N LEU A 15 22.86 3.30 6.18
CA LEU A 15 21.83 4.17 6.76
C LEU A 15 21.52 3.69 8.17
N ALA A 16 22.41 3.95 9.13
CA ALA A 16 22.21 3.57 10.52
C ALA A 16 21.55 4.73 11.30
N ALA A 17 20.22 4.69 11.37
CA ALA A 17 19.37 5.17 12.46
C ALA A 17 17.95 4.69 12.14
N GLU A 18 17.49 3.64 12.85
CA GLU A 18 16.14 3.03 12.80
C GLU A 18 15.39 3.26 11.48
N ALA A 19 15.54 2.33 10.53
CA ALA A 19 15.09 2.52 9.15
C ALA A 19 13.59 2.85 9.08
N ARG A 20 13.27 4.16 9.06
CA ARG A 20 11.91 4.65 8.91
C ARG A 20 11.32 4.03 7.65
N PRO A 21 10.14 3.37 7.73
CA PRO A 21 9.56 2.73 6.58
C PRO A 21 9.25 3.74 5.48
N ILE A 22 9.41 3.31 4.23
CA ILE A 22 8.88 4.04 3.09
C ILE A 22 7.38 3.88 3.07
N VAL A 23 6.65 4.98 3.03
CA VAL A 23 5.22 4.97 2.76
C VAL A 23 5.01 5.10 1.26
N LEU A 24 4.61 4.02 0.60
CA LEU A 24 4.38 3.95 -0.84
C LEU A 24 2.88 4.02 -1.13
N LYS A 25 2.42 5.12 -1.72
CA LYS A 25 1.03 5.22 -2.19
C LYS A 25 0.87 4.42 -3.47
N LEU A 26 0.02 3.39 -3.43
CA LEU A 26 -0.38 2.65 -4.61
C LEU A 26 -1.71 3.23 -5.12
N GLY A 27 -1.70 3.83 -6.31
CA GLY A 27 -2.89 4.41 -6.94
C GLY A 27 -3.88 3.32 -7.35
N GLY A 28 -5.17 3.50 -7.12
CA GLY A 28 -6.16 2.42 -7.35
C GLY A 28 -6.36 2.01 -8.81
N SER A 29 -5.90 2.81 -9.78
CA SER A 29 -5.90 2.46 -11.21
C SER A 29 -4.90 1.35 -11.56
N VAL A 30 -3.83 1.19 -10.77
CA VAL A 30 -2.77 0.21 -11.05
C VAL A 30 -3.25 -1.24 -10.93
N VAL A 31 -4.33 -1.48 -10.19
CA VAL A 31 -4.89 -2.82 -9.97
C VAL A 31 -5.32 -3.47 -11.29
N ARG A 32 -5.62 -2.65 -12.30
CA ARG A 32 -6.00 -3.08 -13.65
C ARG A 32 -4.84 -3.12 -14.63
N SER A 33 -3.64 -2.73 -14.20
CA SER A 33 -2.48 -2.59 -15.07
C SER A 33 -1.62 -3.86 -15.02
N PRO A 34 -1.05 -4.29 -16.17
CA PRO A 34 -0.20 -5.48 -16.21
C PRO A 34 1.10 -5.30 -15.40
N GLU A 35 1.46 -4.07 -15.05
CA GLU A 35 2.63 -3.73 -14.26
C GLU A 35 2.48 -4.01 -12.75
N LEU A 36 1.26 -4.33 -12.28
CA LEU A 36 1.01 -4.58 -10.85
C LEU A 36 1.94 -5.65 -10.28
N THR A 37 1.99 -6.83 -10.88
CA THR A 37 2.81 -7.94 -10.37
C THR A 37 4.31 -7.59 -10.35
N PRO A 38 4.92 -7.08 -11.46
CA PRO A 38 6.31 -6.60 -11.42
C PRO A 38 6.58 -5.53 -10.36
N TRP A 39 5.61 -4.65 -10.08
CA TRP A 39 5.77 -3.64 -9.03
C TRP A 39 5.72 -4.26 -7.63
N LEU A 40 4.80 -5.19 -7.37
CA LEU A 40 4.77 -5.91 -6.10
C LEU A 40 6.06 -6.69 -5.86
N ASP A 41 6.63 -7.31 -6.91
CA ASP A 41 7.94 -7.97 -6.84
C ASP A 41 9.06 -6.99 -6.48
N THR A 42 9.08 -5.82 -7.12
CA THR A 42 10.07 -4.76 -6.84
C THR A 42 9.94 -4.22 -5.42
N ILE A 43 8.70 -4.04 -4.93
CA ILE A 43 8.41 -3.57 -3.58
C ILE A 43 8.89 -4.59 -2.55
N ALA A 44 8.60 -5.87 -2.75
CA ALA A 44 9.02 -6.95 -1.85
C ALA A 44 10.55 -7.14 -1.82
N ALA A 45 11.24 -6.85 -2.93
CA ALA A 45 12.70 -6.94 -3.01
C ALA A 45 13.44 -5.71 -2.49
N ALA A 46 12.74 -4.66 -2.05
CA ALA A 46 13.37 -3.43 -1.61
C ALA A 46 14.21 -3.65 -0.33
N PRO A 47 15.42 -3.07 -0.22
CA PRO A 47 16.30 -3.27 0.94
C PRO A 47 15.88 -2.43 2.17
N ARG A 48 14.65 -1.91 2.20
CA ARG A 48 14.12 -1.07 3.28
C ARG A 48 12.70 -1.49 3.64
N PRO A 49 12.25 -1.29 4.89
CA PRO A 49 10.85 -1.50 5.27
C PRO A 49 9.91 -0.64 4.42
N ILE A 50 8.81 -1.21 3.93
CA ILE A 50 7.81 -0.50 3.13
C ILE A 50 6.41 -0.73 3.71
N VAL A 51 5.66 0.37 3.84
CA VAL A 51 4.22 0.36 4.04
C VAL A 51 3.54 0.84 2.75
N VAL A 52 2.71 0.00 2.16
CA VAL A 52 1.87 0.34 1.01
C VAL A 52 0.56 0.95 1.49
N VAL A 53 0.19 2.07 0.91
CA VAL A 53 -1.11 2.73 1.11
C VAL A 53 -1.95 2.59 -0.16
N PRO A 54 -2.88 1.62 -0.24
CA PRO A 54 -3.73 1.43 -1.40
C PRO A 54 -4.71 2.59 -1.60
N GLY A 55 -5.16 2.80 -2.84
CA GLY A 55 -6.29 3.69 -3.13
C GLY A 55 -7.60 2.92 -3.07
N GLY A 56 -8.71 3.56 -3.39
CA GLY A 56 -9.99 2.84 -3.50
C GLY A 56 -10.21 2.16 -4.85
N GLY A 57 -9.48 2.56 -5.90
CA GLY A 57 -9.56 1.94 -7.23
C GLY A 57 -10.98 1.88 -7.80
N ALA A 58 -11.26 0.81 -8.55
CA ALA A 58 -12.59 0.56 -9.11
C ALA A 58 -13.69 0.52 -8.05
N LEU A 59 -13.37 0.09 -6.82
CA LEU A 59 -14.34 0.01 -5.72
C LEU A 59 -14.77 1.42 -5.28
N ALA A 60 -13.85 2.38 -5.17
CA ALA A 60 -14.22 3.77 -4.91
C ALA A 60 -14.86 4.46 -6.13
N ASP A 61 -14.56 4.02 -7.35
CA ASP A 61 -15.28 4.48 -8.54
C ASP A 61 -16.76 4.07 -8.45
N GLU A 62 -17.05 2.84 -8.02
CA GLU A 62 -18.42 2.38 -7.78
C GLU A 62 -19.13 3.11 -6.63
N VAL A 63 -18.40 3.49 -5.57
CA VAL A 63 -18.96 4.35 -4.52
C VAL A 63 -19.47 5.67 -5.11
N ARG A 64 -18.73 6.30 -6.02
CA ARG A 64 -19.16 7.55 -6.69
C ARG A 64 -20.36 7.33 -7.60
N ALA A 65 -20.40 6.19 -8.30
CA ALA A 65 -21.55 5.82 -9.12
C ALA A 65 -22.81 5.62 -8.28
N CYS A 66 -22.71 4.86 -7.18
CA CYS A 66 -23.79 4.67 -6.22
C CYS A 66 -24.23 5.98 -5.58
N GLN A 67 -23.29 6.88 -5.24
CA GLN A 67 -23.61 8.20 -4.70
C GLN A 67 -24.48 9.00 -5.67
N SER A 68 -24.10 9.03 -6.94
CA SER A 68 -24.87 9.70 -8.00
C SER A 68 -26.27 9.11 -8.18
N GLN A 69 -26.39 7.78 -8.10
CA GLN A 69 -27.66 7.07 -8.31
C GLN A 69 -28.62 7.16 -7.11
N LEU A 70 -28.10 7.06 -5.89
CA LEU A 70 -28.90 6.98 -4.66
C LEU A 70 -29.01 8.32 -3.92
N GLY A 71 -28.14 9.29 -4.23
CA GLY A 71 -28.19 10.64 -3.66
C GLY A 71 -27.73 10.75 -2.20
N PHE A 72 -26.91 9.83 -1.70
CA PHE A 72 -26.35 9.96 -0.34
C PHE A 72 -25.24 11.02 -0.27
N GLY A 73 -25.02 11.57 0.93
CA GLY A 73 -24.08 12.68 1.14
C GLY A 73 -22.60 12.29 1.10
N ASP A 74 -21.75 13.31 0.96
CA ASP A 74 -20.29 13.16 0.81
C ASP A 74 -19.63 12.44 1.98
N THR A 75 -20.10 12.64 3.22
CA THR A 75 -19.59 11.93 4.41
C THR A 75 -19.80 10.41 4.28
N SER A 76 -20.97 9.98 3.79
CA SER A 76 -21.24 8.56 3.55
C SER A 76 -20.36 8.02 2.41
N ALA A 77 -20.25 8.79 1.31
CA ALA A 77 -19.39 8.43 0.19
C ALA A 77 -17.91 8.31 0.60
N HIS A 78 -17.42 9.22 1.44
CA HIS A 78 -16.06 9.23 1.95
C HIS A 78 -15.76 7.98 2.80
N ARG A 79 -16.66 7.65 3.75
CA ARG A 79 -16.58 6.41 4.53
C ARG A 79 -16.56 5.16 3.64
N MET A 80 -17.43 5.10 2.66
CA MET A 80 -17.48 3.98 1.70
C MET A 80 -16.20 3.89 0.87
N ALA A 81 -15.60 5.02 0.48
CA ALA A 81 -14.33 5.04 -0.24
C ALA A 81 -13.15 4.55 0.62
N LEU A 82 -13.19 4.77 1.94
CA LEU A 82 -12.20 4.22 2.87
C LEU A 82 -12.37 2.70 3.05
N LEU A 83 -13.59 2.20 3.08
CA LEU A 83 -13.85 0.74 3.01
C LEU A 83 -13.34 0.13 1.70
N ALA A 84 -13.47 0.84 0.58
CA ALA A 84 -12.89 0.41 -0.70
C ALA A 84 -11.34 0.34 -0.64
N MET A 85 -10.69 1.22 0.12
CA MET A 85 -9.24 1.14 0.36
C MET A 85 -8.85 -0.11 1.18
N ASP A 86 -9.61 -0.44 2.22
CA ASP A 86 -9.42 -1.68 3.00
C ASP A 86 -9.54 -2.91 2.09
N GLN A 87 -10.61 -2.99 1.30
CA GLN A 87 -10.83 -4.10 0.37
C GLN A 87 -9.66 -4.23 -0.61
N LEU A 88 -9.11 -3.12 -1.10
CA LEU A 88 -7.94 -3.16 -1.96
C LEU A 88 -6.66 -3.58 -1.22
N ALA A 89 -6.50 -3.21 0.06
CA ALA A 89 -5.39 -3.69 0.89
C ALA A 89 -5.35 -5.23 0.94
N TRP A 90 -6.50 -5.85 1.19
CA TRP A 90 -6.66 -7.31 1.20
C TRP A 90 -6.38 -7.94 -0.16
N ALA A 91 -6.87 -7.33 -1.25
CA ALA A 91 -6.59 -7.83 -2.58
C ALA A 91 -5.08 -7.78 -2.90
N VAL A 92 -4.40 -6.68 -2.59
CA VAL A 92 -2.94 -6.56 -2.81
C VAL A 92 -2.17 -7.61 -2.00
N ALA A 93 -2.50 -7.79 -0.72
CA ALA A 93 -1.86 -8.80 0.12
C ALA A 93 -2.12 -10.24 -0.37
N GLY A 94 -3.29 -10.49 -0.96
CA GLY A 94 -3.64 -11.79 -1.55
C GLY A 94 -2.93 -12.11 -2.87
N LEU A 95 -2.37 -11.12 -3.56
CA LEU A 95 -1.70 -11.30 -4.86
C LEU A 95 -0.26 -11.80 -4.73
N ARG A 96 0.40 -11.55 -3.60
CA ARG A 96 1.82 -11.88 -3.42
C ARG A 96 2.16 -12.20 -1.97
N GLN A 97 2.90 -13.29 -1.76
CA GLN A 97 3.46 -13.62 -0.44
C GLN A 97 4.43 -12.53 0.04
N GLY A 98 4.47 -12.31 1.36
CA GLY A 98 5.30 -11.26 1.98
C GLY A 98 4.63 -9.89 2.02
N PHE A 99 3.32 -9.81 1.77
CA PHE A 99 2.49 -8.62 2.01
C PHE A 99 1.47 -8.95 3.10
N GLU A 100 1.37 -8.10 4.11
CA GLU A 100 0.49 -8.31 5.27
C GLU A 100 -0.35 -7.07 5.54
N VAL A 101 -1.66 -7.26 5.71
CA VAL A 101 -2.58 -6.16 5.99
C VAL A 101 -2.47 -5.75 7.46
N GLY A 102 -2.38 -4.44 7.71
CA GLY A 102 -2.46 -3.86 9.05
C GLY A 102 -3.47 -2.73 9.10
N ALA A 103 -4.29 -2.69 10.15
CA ALA A 103 -5.30 -1.65 10.36
C ALA A 103 -4.78 -0.53 11.28
N THR A 104 -3.85 -0.88 12.17
CA THR A 104 -3.22 0.02 13.12
C THR A 104 -1.72 0.17 12.84
N GLU A 105 -1.11 1.21 13.40
CA GLU A 105 0.35 1.38 13.34
C GLU A 105 1.10 0.17 13.93
N ALA A 106 0.59 -0.41 15.02
CA ALA A 106 1.17 -1.60 15.64
C ALA A 106 1.13 -2.82 14.70
N ASP A 107 0.03 -3.02 13.96
CA ASP A 107 -0.06 -4.11 12.98
C ASP A 107 0.97 -3.94 11.86
N LEU A 108 1.13 -2.70 11.37
CA LEU A 108 2.08 -2.38 10.32
C LEU A 108 3.53 -2.60 10.78
N TRP A 109 3.89 -2.15 11.98
CA TRP A 109 5.22 -2.44 12.55
C TRP A 109 5.46 -3.94 12.71
N ALA A 110 4.47 -4.69 13.21
CA ALA A 110 4.59 -6.12 13.36
C ALA A 110 4.83 -6.85 12.01
N ALA A 111 4.21 -6.38 10.92
CA ALA A 111 4.48 -6.89 9.58
C ALA A 111 5.93 -6.59 9.14
N LEU A 112 6.40 -5.36 9.35
CA LEU A 112 7.77 -4.97 9.02
C LEU A 112 8.82 -5.76 9.82
N ASP A 113 8.57 -6.02 11.10
CA ASP A 113 9.46 -6.81 11.97
C ASP A 113 9.58 -8.27 11.50
N ARG A 114 8.56 -8.79 10.81
CA ARG A 114 8.59 -10.11 10.15
C ARG A 114 9.30 -10.09 8.80
N GLY A 115 9.75 -8.92 8.32
CA GLY A 115 10.33 -8.74 7.00
C GLY A 115 9.30 -8.68 5.87
N SER A 116 8.02 -8.54 6.21
CA SER A 116 6.93 -8.37 5.24
C SER A 116 6.73 -6.90 4.88
N VAL A 117 6.14 -6.66 3.73
CA VAL A 117 5.59 -5.35 3.35
C VAL A 117 4.27 -5.15 4.08
N GLY A 118 4.16 -4.07 4.85
CA GLY A 118 2.88 -3.69 5.47
C GLY A 118 1.93 -3.12 4.42
N VAL A 119 0.66 -3.48 4.44
CA VAL A 119 -0.38 -2.91 3.57
C VAL A 119 -1.47 -2.31 4.43
N TRP A 120 -1.66 -1.00 4.36
CA TRP A 120 -2.54 -0.30 5.28
C TRP A 120 -4.03 -0.41 4.87
N ALA A 121 -4.86 -0.88 5.80
CA ALA A 121 -6.32 -0.84 5.76
C ALA A 121 -6.82 0.33 6.66
N PRO A 122 -7.11 1.52 6.09
CA PRO A 122 -7.32 2.73 6.87
C PRO A 122 -8.67 2.86 7.60
N TYR A 123 -9.69 2.07 7.27
CA TYR A 123 -11.04 2.33 7.76
C TYR A 123 -11.16 2.26 9.29
N ALA A 124 -10.41 1.37 9.95
CA ALA A 124 -10.42 1.27 11.41
C ALA A 124 -10.06 2.60 12.11
N LEU A 125 -9.22 3.44 11.50
CA LEU A 125 -8.81 4.73 12.06
C LEU A 125 -9.96 5.74 12.16
N ILE A 126 -10.98 5.60 11.30
CA ILE A 126 -12.06 6.58 11.15
C ILE A 126 -13.44 6.02 11.54
N ALA A 127 -13.55 4.71 11.79
CA ALA A 127 -14.82 4.03 12.00
C ALA A 127 -15.66 4.69 13.11
N GLU A 128 -15.01 5.12 14.18
CA GLU A 128 -15.64 5.76 15.35
C GLU A 128 -15.66 7.30 15.29
N ARG A 129 -15.10 7.91 14.24
CA ARG A 129 -14.95 9.38 14.13
C ARG A 129 -16.12 10.02 13.41
N THR A 130 -16.90 10.85 14.08
CA THR A 130 -18.08 11.52 13.47
C THR A 130 -17.75 12.79 12.68
N ASP A 131 -16.50 13.26 12.73
CA ASP A 131 -16.04 14.52 12.16
C ASP A 131 -15.38 14.39 10.77
N ILE A 132 -15.43 13.19 10.19
CA ILE A 132 -14.91 12.84 8.86
C ILE A 132 -16.02 12.22 8.03
#